data_AF-A0A847VAI9-F1
#
_entry.id   AF-A0A847VAI9-F1
#
_cell.length_a   1.000
_cell.length_b   1.000
_cell.length_c   1.000
_cell.angle_alpha   90.00
_cell.angle_beta   90.00
_cell.angle_gamma   90.00
#
_symmetry.space_group_name_H-M   'P 1'
#
loop_
_entity.id
_entity.type
_entity.pdbx_description
1 polymer ?
#
loop_
_entity_poly.entity_id
_entity_poly.type
_entity_poly.pdbx_seq_one_letter_code
_entity_poly.pdbx_strand_id
1 'polypeptide(L)'
;MEKISDPYTVPYRRLVAVAGAGHDEIELVEFYDCIGGAMWSRHHYRQSPLVRDARCVGPTMRYLLSEGAVDLALEGSRFPAGIAGVERCDDELAVTYVGLGGGGVGASGSRSRAGGLARAESDPCGGGKRAGSKVWVPLRQRVLIGVDDTDTPEAGATWTLAHTIARGVENDEDVYLSHTIVQLYPVPFRTKNCVGIVVEFASRTPAALASRFKALLEEHTLSGETGMAVYTGFDPSPLRPFGERVKRGEIDPGELGRLRDPCLDLCMAGRGAVGAVAAIPFYTDYEEALALWDGPG
;
A
#
# COMPACT_ATOMS: atom_id res chain seq x y z
N MET A 1 -18.30 -1.94 36.21
CA MET A 1 -17.41 -3.01 35.71
C MET A 1 -17.60 -3.08 34.22
N GLU A 2 -16.56 -2.84 33.44
CA GLU A 2 -16.64 -2.93 31.98
C GLU A 2 -16.89 -4.37 31.57
N LYS A 3 -17.76 -4.56 30.56
CA LYS A 3 -18.11 -5.88 30.03
C LYS A 3 -17.35 -6.08 28.73
N ILE A 4 -16.49 -7.10 28.68
CA ILE A 4 -15.79 -7.54 27.48
C ILE A 4 -16.55 -8.74 26.90
N SER A 5 -17.03 -8.62 25.67
CA SER A 5 -17.88 -9.66 25.02
C SER A 5 -17.07 -10.82 24.44
N ASP A 6 -15.90 -10.56 23.89
CA ASP A 6 -14.95 -11.58 23.41
C ASP A 6 -13.51 -11.19 23.84
N PRO A 7 -12.98 -11.77 24.93
CA PRO A 7 -11.68 -11.38 25.46
C PRO A 7 -10.47 -12.01 24.74
N TYR A 8 -10.69 -12.93 23.79
CA TYR A 8 -9.61 -13.72 23.18
C TYR A 8 -9.44 -13.49 21.68
N THR A 9 -10.42 -12.89 21.01
CA THR A 9 -10.32 -12.55 19.59
C THR A 9 -10.04 -11.07 19.41
N VAL A 10 -9.04 -10.74 18.58
CA VAL A 10 -8.78 -9.37 18.15
C VAL A 10 -8.97 -9.30 16.64
N PRO A 11 -10.15 -8.90 16.14
CA PRO A 11 -10.40 -8.78 14.72
C PRO A 11 -9.45 -7.76 14.07
N TYR A 12 -8.99 -8.05 12.85
CA TYR A 12 -8.30 -7.05 12.05
C TYR A 12 -9.29 -5.97 11.60
N ARG A 13 -8.86 -4.71 11.55
CA ARG A 13 -9.75 -3.62 11.11
C ARG A 13 -10.25 -3.84 9.70
N ARG A 14 -9.33 -4.23 8.81
CA ARG A 14 -9.62 -4.47 7.40
C ARG A 14 -8.56 -5.36 6.77
N LEU A 15 -8.97 -6.23 5.85
CA LEU A 15 -8.10 -6.90 4.89
C LEU A 15 -8.34 -6.28 3.50
N VAL A 16 -7.26 -6.04 2.76
CA VAL A 16 -7.29 -5.50 1.38
C VAL A 16 -6.36 -6.34 0.51
N ALA A 17 -6.85 -6.79 -0.63
CA ALA A 17 -6.06 -7.51 -1.62
C ALA A 17 -5.76 -6.59 -2.81
N VAL A 18 -4.48 -6.37 -3.09
CA VAL A 18 -3.99 -5.66 -4.26
C VAL A 18 -3.43 -6.69 -5.24
N ALA A 19 -3.84 -6.63 -6.51
CA ALA A 19 -3.38 -7.57 -7.53
C ALA A 19 -3.02 -6.88 -8.84
N GLY A 20 -1.96 -7.38 -9.47
CA GLY A 20 -1.61 -7.11 -10.87
C GLY A 20 -2.05 -8.25 -11.80
N ALA A 21 -1.58 -8.24 -13.05
CA ALA A 21 -1.93 -9.27 -14.04
C ALA A 21 -1.17 -10.59 -13.82
N GLY A 22 0.02 -10.54 -13.23
CA GLY A 22 0.86 -11.72 -12.99
C GLY A 22 0.46 -12.53 -11.76
N HIS A 23 0.81 -13.83 -11.76
CA HIS A 23 0.54 -14.77 -10.64
C HIS A 23 1.24 -14.40 -9.32
N ASP A 24 2.37 -13.69 -9.41
CA ASP A 24 3.14 -13.23 -8.25
C ASP A 24 2.88 -11.76 -7.89
N GLU A 25 1.94 -11.13 -8.58
CA GLU A 25 1.57 -9.74 -8.36
C GLU A 25 0.38 -9.70 -7.40
N ILE A 26 0.56 -10.20 -6.18
CA ILE A 26 -0.47 -10.21 -5.14
C ILE A 26 0.12 -9.64 -3.86
N GLU A 27 -0.41 -8.52 -3.38
CA GLU A 27 -0.11 -7.98 -2.07
C GLU A 27 -1.37 -8.02 -1.18
N LEU A 28 -1.28 -8.73 -0.07
CA LEU A 28 -2.30 -8.71 0.96
C LEU A 28 -1.92 -7.71 2.05
N VAL A 29 -2.81 -6.75 2.32
CA VAL A 29 -2.64 -5.70 3.32
C VAL A 29 -3.61 -5.94 4.49
N GLU A 30 -3.08 -6.26 5.66
CA GLU A 30 -3.85 -6.45 6.89
C GLU A 30 -3.69 -5.22 7.80
N PHE A 31 -4.80 -4.50 8.06
CA PHE A 31 -4.85 -3.40 9.02
C PHE A 31 -5.03 -3.95 10.43
N TYR A 32 -4.03 -3.79 11.28
CA TYR A 32 -4.04 -4.35 12.64
C TYR A 32 -4.25 -3.28 13.72
N ASP A 33 -4.81 -3.72 14.86
CA ASP A 33 -4.86 -2.94 16.11
C ASP A 33 -3.89 -3.46 17.18
N CYS A 34 -3.42 -4.70 17.03
CA CYS A 34 -2.48 -5.32 17.95
C CYS A 34 -1.08 -5.38 17.34
N ILE A 35 -0.22 -4.40 17.68
CA ILE A 35 1.17 -4.35 17.19
C ILE A 35 1.94 -5.62 17.56
N GLY A 36 1.78 -6.12 18.80
CA GLY A 36 2.43 -7.37 19.24
C GLY A 36 2.02 -8.58 18.39
N GLY A 37 0.72 -8.71 18.11
CA GLY A 37 0.19 -9.76 17.23
C GLY A 37 0.65 -9.62 15.77
N ALA A 38 0.80 -8.38 15.30
CA ALA A 38 1.33 -8.09 13.96
C ALA A 38 2.80 -8.49 13.83
N MET A 39 3.65 -8.11 14.79
CA MET A 39 5.08 -8.48 14.77
C MET A 39 5.28 -9.99 14.90
N TRP A 40 4.45 -10.65 15.71
CA TRP A 40 4.42 -12.11 15.81
C TRP A 40 4.00 -12.75 14.48
N SER A 41 2.94 -12.23 13.84
CA SER A 41 2.47 -12.71 12.53
C SER A 41 3.55 -12.54 11.47
N ARG A 42 4.22 -11.38 11.40
CA ARG A 42 5.35 -11.14 10.48
C ARG A 42 6.44 -12.18 10.61
N HIS A 43 6.82 -12.52 11.84
CA HIS A 43 7.90 -13.46 12.10
C HIS A 43 7.55 -14.89 11.68
N HIS A 44 6.32 -15.34 11.90
CA HIS A 44 5.92 -16.71 11.60
C HIS A 44 5.32 -16.88 10.20
N TYR A 45 4.44 -15.99 9.75
CA TYR A 45 3.74 -16.14 8.47
C TYR A 45 4.69 -16.02 7.28
N ARG A 46 5.78 -15.25 7.40
CA ARG A 46 6.85 -15.18 6.38
C ARG A 46 7.55 -16.52 6.10
N GLN A 47 7.38 -17.51 6.97
CA GLN A 47 7.94 -18.85 6.78
C GLN A 47 7.04 -19.71 5.89
N SER A 48 5.82 -19.25 5.57
CA SER A 48 4.94 -19.95 4.64
C SER A 48 5.52 -19.89 3.22
N PRO A 49 5.59 -21.00 2.48
CA PRO A 49 6.16 -21.02 1.13
C PRO A 49 5.51 -20.06 0.13
N LEU A 50 4.24 -19.72 0.34
CA LEU A 50 3.48 -18.79 -0.49
C LEU A 50 3.76 -17.31 -0.18
N VAL A 51 4.53 -17.01 0.88
CA VAL A 51 4.87 -15.63 1.28
C VAL A 51 6.27 -15.29 0.80
N ARG A 52 6.35 -14.44 -0.23
CA ARG A 52 7.61 -13.96 -0.81
C ARG A 52 8.27 -12.88 0.03
N ASP A 53 7.47 -11.98 0.59
CA ASP A 53 7.93 -10.91 1.47
C ASP A 53 6.87 -10.60 2.53
N ALA A 54 7.32 -10.12 3.70
CA ALA A 54 6.46 -9.69 4.79
C ALA A 54 7.04 -8.45 5.50
N ARG A 55 6.35 -7.31 5.36
CA ARG A 55 6.79 -6.04 5.92
C ARG A 55 5.68 -5.29 6.64
N CYS A 56 6.06 -4.52 7.66
CA CYS A 56 5.17 -3.57 8.31
C CYS A 56 5.27 -2.22 7.60
N VAL A 57 4.13 -1.61 7.27
CA VAL A 57 4.05 -0.25 6.73
C VAL A 57 3.04 0.50 7.60
N GLY A 58 3.53 1.31 8.53
CA GLY A 58 2.68 2.02 9.50
C GLY A 58 1.78 1.05 10.30
N PRO A 59 0.44 1.17 10.24
CA PRO A 59 -0.50 0.29 10.93
C PRO A 59 -0.88 -0.96 10.11
N THR A 60 -0.12 -1.31 9.07
CA THR A 60 -0.43 -2.44 8.18
C THR A 60 0.67 -3.49 8.16
N MET A 61 0.26 -4.76 8.09
CA MET A 61 1.11 -5.87 7.69
C MET A 61 0.88 -6.16 6.22
N ARG A 62 1.96 -6.25 5.44
CA ARG A 62 1.87 -6.48 4.00
C ARG A 62 2.60 -7.76 3.64
N TYR A 63 1.91 -8.65 2.95
CA TYR A 63 2.47 -9.89 2.42
C TYR A 63 2.48 -9.83 0.91
N LEU A 64 3.66 -9.99 0.30
CA LEU A 64 3.75 -10.32 -1.12
C LEU A 64 3.56 -11.82 -1.25
N LEU A 65 2.59 -12.24 -2.05
CA LEU A 65 2.11 -13.62 -2.10
C LEU A 65 2.30 -14.23 -3.49
N SER A 66 2.41 -15.56 -3.52
CA SER A 66 2.30 -16.37 -4.73
C SER A 66 1.07 -17.25 -4.65
N GLU A 67 0.38 -17.43 -5.78
CA GLU A 67 -0.77 -18.34 -5.87
C GLU A 67 -0.34 -19.79 -5.63
N GLY A 68 -1.21 -20.56 -4.98
CA GLY A 68 -0.98 -21.96 -4.70
C GLY A 68 -1.65 -22.44 -3.42
N ALA A 69 -1.50 -23.74 -3.15
CA ALA A 69 -1.93 -24.38 -1.92
C ALA A 69 -0.81 -25.27 -1.40
N VAL A 70 -0.57 -25.22 -0.09
CA VAL A 70 0.50 -25.96 0.58
C VAL A 70 0.02 -26.45 1.94
N ASP A 71 0.31 -27.71 2.26
CA ASP A 71 0.12 -28.18 3.63
C ASP A 71 1.28 -27.71 4.50
N LEU A 72 0.98 -26.93 5.52
CA LEU A 72 1.97 -26.39 6.43
C LEU A 72 2.24 -27.40 7.55
N ALA A 73 3.49 -27.86 7.63
CA ALA A 73 4.00 -28.66 8.74
C ALA A 73 4.18 -27.78 9.99
N LEU A 74 3.06 -27.41 10.62
CA LEU A 74 3.06 -26.49 11.76
C LEU A 74 3.75 -27.12 12.98
N GLU A 75 4.60 -26.33 13.63
CA GLU A 75 5.29 -26.70 14.87
C GLU A 75 5.13 -25.57 15.89
N GLY A 76 4.68 -25.94 17.10
CA GLY A 76 4.55 -24.99 18.20
C GLY A 76 5.85 -24.21 18.43
N SER A 77 5.73 -22.90 18.70
CA SER A 77 6.84 -21.97 18.94
C SER A 77 7.79 -21.70 17.75
N ARG A 78 7.89 -22.58 16.75
CA ARG A 78 8.75 -22.38 15.57
C ARG A 78 7.98 -21.86 14.37
N PHE A 79 6.98 -22.63 13.95
CA PHE A 79 6.09 -22.30 12.85
C PHE A 79 4.64 -22.62 13.21
N PRO A 80 4.06 -21.90 14.18
CA PRO A 80 2.77 -22.22 14.76
C PRO A 80 1.58 -21.76 13.90
N ALA A 81 1.78 -20.90 12.89
CA ALA A 81 0.72 -20.44 11.99
C ALA A 81 1.30 -19.85 10.69
N GLY A 82 0.50 -19.86 9.63
CA GLY A 82 0.89 -19.34 8.32
C GLY A 82 -0.24 -19.29 7.30
N ILE A 83 0.13 -18.94 6.06
CA ILE A 83 -0.75 -18.89 4.88
C ILE A 83 -0.57 -20.19 4.10
N ALA A 84 -1.61 -21.01 4.06
CA ALA A 84 -1.63 -22.32 3.42
C ALA A 84 -2.23 -22.29 2.01
N GLY A 85 -2.91 -21.21 1.63
CA GLY A 85 -3.53 -21.11 0.31
C GLY A 85 -3.74 -19.67 -0.13
N VAL A 86 -3.50 -19.41 -1.41
CA VAL A 86 -3.74 -18.15 -2.10
C VAL A 86 -4.31 -18.48 -3.48
N GLU A 87 -5.51 -18.03 -3.77
CA GLU A 87 -6.23 -18.37 -5.00
C GLU A 87 -7.00 -17.15 -5.50
N ARG A 88 -6.82 -16.76 -6.76
CA ARG A 88 -7.69 -15.76 -7.39
C ARG A 88 -8.98 -16.42 -7.87
N CYS A 89 -10.11 -15.88 -7.44
CA CYS A 89 -11.45 -16.32 -7.83
C CYS A 89 -12.20 -15.12 -8.39
N ASP A 90 -12.29 -15.00 -9.72
CA ASP A 90 -12.96 -13.88 -10.40
C ASP A 90 -12.52 -12.50 -9.88
N ASP A 91 -13.35 -11.81 -9.10
CA ASP A 91 -13.11 -10.49 -8.52
C ASP A 91 -12.66 -10.53 -7.04
N GLU A 92 -12.25 -11.70 -6.54
CA GLU A 92 -11.83 -11.93 -5.16
C GLU A 92 -10.50 -12.68 -5.05
N LEU A 93 -9.77 -12.43 -3.98
CA LEU A 93 -8.65 -13.23 -3.53
C LEU A 93 -9.11 -14.11 -2.36
N ALA A 94 -9.03 -15.42 -2.53
CA ALA A 94 -9.20 -16.35 -1.44
C ALA A 94 -7.86 -16.59 -0.74
N VAL A 95 -7.82 -16.37 0.58
CA VAL A 95 -6.63 -16.61 1.41
C VAL A 95 -6.99 -17.63 2.49
N THR A 96 -6.22 -18.71 2.55
CA THR A 96 -6.37 -19.77 3.55
C THR A 96 -5.28 -19.64 4.60
N TYR A 97 -5.71 -19.50 5.86
CA TYR A 97 -4.84 -19.43 7.03
C TYR A 97 -4.99 -20.69 7.86
N VAL A 98 -3.91 -21.09 8.51
CA VAL A 98 -3.94 -22.19 9.48
C VAL A 98 -2.98 -21.93 10.63
N GLY A 99 -3.35 -22.36 11.84
CA GLY A 99 -2.52 -22.19 13.01
C GLY A 99 -2.82 -23.19 14.13
N LEU A 100 -1.90 -23.29 15.08
CA LEU A 100 -1.98 -24.10 16.29
C LEU A 100 -2.21 -23.20 17.52
N GLY A 101 -3.11 -23.62 18.41
CA GLY A 101 -3.34 -22.93 19.69
C GLY A 101 -3.67 -21.45 19.50
N GLY A 102 -2.87 -20.55 20.10
CA GLY A 102 -3.03 -19.10 19.93
C GLY A 102 -2.86 -18.62 18.48
N GLY A 103 -1.97 -19.26 17.71
CA GLY A 103 -1.84 -19.01 16.27
C GLY A 103 -3.11 -19.37 15.50
N GLY A 104 -3.81 -20.42 15.93
CA GLY A 104 -5.12 -20.81 15.40
C GLY A 104 -6.23 -19.80 15.72
N VAL A 105 -6.16 -19.11 16.86
CA VAL A 105 -7.09 -18.00 17.17
C VAL A 105 -6.87 -16.82 16.21
N GLY A 106 -5.61 -16.49 15.94
CA GLY A 106 -5.27 -15.45 14.94
C GLY A 106 -5.63 -15.85 13.50
N ALA A 107 -5.40 -17.12 13.13
CA ALA A 107 -5.68 -17.65 11.80
C ALA A 107 -7.19 -17.81 11.54
N SER A 108 -7.95 -18.27 12.53
CA SER A 108 -9.39 -18.49 12.41
C SER A 108 -10.20 -17.30 12.93
N GLY A 109 -10.18 -17.04 14.23
CA GLY A 109 -11.08 -16.07 14.88
C GLY A 109 -10.83 -14.62 14.46
N SER A 110 -9.57 -14.17 14.45
CA SER A 110 -9.24 -12.77 14.16
C SER A 110 -9.43 -12.38 12.70
N ARG A 111 -8.96 -13.21 11.76
CA ARG A 111 -8.99 -12.89 10.33
C ARG A 111 -10.34 -13.12 9.69
N SER A 112 -11.10 -14.13 10.08
CA SER A 112 -12.45 -14.40 9.55
C SER A 112 -13.48 -13.30 9.89
N ARG A 113 -13.19 -12.47 10.89
CA ARG A 113 -14.05 -11.37 11.34
C ARG A 113 -13.53 -9.99 10.92
N ALA A 114 -12.54 -9.94 10.03
CA ALA A 114 -11.98 -8.68 9.58
C ALA A 114 -12.98 -7.86 8.74
N GLY A 115 -12.83 -6.54 8.74
CA GLY A 115 -13.52 -5.70 7.77
C GLY A 115 -13.00 -5.93 6.34
N GLY A 116 -13.80 -5.57 5.34
CA GLY A 116 -13.40 -5.65 3.92
C GLY A 116 -13.43 -7.06 3.31
N LEU A 117 -13.87 -8.07 4.06
CA LEU A 117 -14.12 -9.41 3.52
C LEU A 117 -15.45 -9.44 2.76
N ALA A 118 -15.50 -10.16 1.66
CA ALA A 118 -16.74 -10.53 0.98
C ALA A 118 -17.43 -11.69 1.70
N ARG A 119 -16.65 -12.69 2.12
CA ARG A 119 -17.10 -13.84 2.92
C ARG A 119 -15.94 -14.49 3.67
N ALA A 120 -16.26 -15.31 4.66
CA ALA A 120 -15.30 -16.09 5.42
C ALA A 120 -15.89 -17.43 5.89
N GLU A 121 -15.04 -18.44 5.92
CA GLU A 121 -15.27 -19.75 6.53
C GLU A 121 -14.19 -19.96 7.59
N SER A 122 -14.56 -20.45 8.78
CA SER A 122 -13.63 -20.53 9.91
C SER A 122 -13.91 -21.71 10.82
N ASP A 123 -12.86 -22.38 11.26
CA ASP A 123 -12.95 -23.46 12.25
C ASP A 123 -13.12 -22.92 13.68
N PRO A 124 -13.77 -23.65 14.60
CA PRO A 124 -13.67 -23.36 16.02
C PRO A 124 -12.20 -23.36 16.49
N CYS A 125 -11.77 -22.31 17.21
CA CYS A 125 -10.38 -22.12 17.62
C CYS A 125 -10.18 -22.15 19.15
N GLY A 126 -8.92 -22.20 19.60
CA GLY A 126 -8.52 -22.18 21.01
C GLY A 126 -8.07 -23.55 21.57
N GLY A 127 -7.53 -23.53 22.80
CA GLY A 127 -7.20 -24.76 23.56
C GLY A 127 -6.15 -25.68 22.91
N GLY A 128 -5.18 -25.13 22.18
CA GLY A 128 -4.09 -25.91 21.54
C GLY A 128 -4.45 -26.58 20.21
N LYS A 129 -5.69 -26.45 19.73
CA LYS A 129 -6.16 -27.08 18.49
C LYS A 129 -5.52 -26.48 17.23
N ARG A 130 -5.45 -27.27 16.15
CA ARG A 130 -5.28 -26.76 14.79
C ARG A 130 -6.61 -26.13 14.35
N ALA A 131 -6.57 -24.89 13.88
CA ALA A 131 -7.73 -24.18 13.37
C ALA A 131 -7.29 -23.25 12.23
N GLY A 132 -8.15 -23.09 11.24
CA GLY A 132 -7.92 -22.20 10.11
C GLY A 132 -9.14 -21.40 9.71
N SER A 133 -8.94 -20.56 8.70
CA SER A 133 -10.03 -19.92 7.96
C SER A 133 -9.68 -19.84 6.48
N LYS A 134 -10.71 -19.80 5.65
CA LYS A 134 -10.62 -19.30 4.27
C LYS A 134 -11.40 -18.00 4.22
N VAL A 135 -10.76 -16.92 3.79
CA VAL A 135 -11.39 -15.60 3.65
C VAL A 135 -11.32 -15.16 2.19
N TRP A 136 -12.34 -14.47 1.73
CA TRP A 136 -12.41 -13.92 0.38
C TRP A 136 -12.43 -12.40 0.47
N VAL A 137 -11.47 -11.76 -0.18
CA VAL A 137 -11.26 -10.30 -0.16
C VAL A 137 -11.41 -9.78 -1.59
N PRO A 138 -12.21 -8.72 -1.86
CA PRO A 138 -12.32 -8.21 -3.21
C PRO A 138 -10.96 -7.74 -3.76
N LEU A 139 -10.65 -8.14 -4.99
CA LEU A 139 -9.44 -7.76 -5.70
C LEU A 139 -9.50 -6.28 -6.11
N ARG A 140 -8.38 -5.59 -5.92
CA ARG A 140 -8.19 -4.19 -6.26
C ARG A 140 -6.89 -4.01 -7.02
N GLN A 141 -6.87 -3.04 -7.92
CA GLN A 141 -5.65 -2.61 -8.60
C GLN A 141 -4.87 -1.64 -7.70
N ARG A 142 -3.54 -1.70 -7.77
CA ARG A 142 -2.68 -0.69 -7.15
C ARG A 142 -2.82 0.62 -7.92
N VAL A 143 -3.03 1.72 -7.22
CA VAL A 143 -3.02 3.06 -7.81
C VAL A 143 -2.10 3.95 -6.98
N LEU A 144 -1.05 4.45 -7.60
CA LEU A 144 -0.12 5.41 -7.02
C LEU A 144 -0.38 6.77 -7.66
N ILE A 145 -0.65 7.79 -6.84
CA ILE A 145 -0.87 9.16 -7.33
C ILE A 145 0.27 10.03 -6.83
N GLY A 146 1.11 10.47 -7.76
CA GLY A 146 2.17 11.44 -7.54
C GLY A 146 1.64 12.87 -7.62
N VAL A 147 2.06 13.74 -6.69
CA VAL A 147 1.67 15.16 -6.63
C VAL A 147 2.88 16.01 -6.25
N ASP A 148 3.05 17.15 -6.89
CA ASP A 148 4.07 18.14 -6.54
C ASP A 148 3.65 19.57 -6.95
N ASP A 149 4.31 20.57 -6.39
CA ASP A 149 4.16 22.00 -6.70
C ASP A 149 2.72 22.48 -6.51
N THR A 150 2.17 22.32 -5.29
CA THR A 150 0.78 22.73 -4.98
C THR A 150 0.69 23.93 -4.06
N ASP A 151 1.78 24.27 -3.36
CA ASP A 151 1.86 25.32 -2.36
C ASP A 151 2.66 26.53 -2.88
N THR A 152 2.58 27.64 -2.15
CA THR A 152 3.38 28.85 -2.41
C THR A 152 4.33 29.12 -1.24
N PRO A 153 5.31 30.03 -1.39
CA PRO A 153 6.15 30.42 -0.26
C PRO A 153 5.37 30.99 0.95
N GLU A 154 4.17 31.51 0.72
CA GLU A 154 3.32 32.17 1.71
C GLU A 154 2.24 31.27 2.32
N ALA A 155 1.79 30.22 1.62
CA ALA A 155 0.66 29.41 2.06
C ALA A 155 0.66 27.98 1.48
N GLY A 156 0.01 27.06 2.20
CA GLY A 156 -0.17 25.68 1.79
C GLY A 156 0.96 24.74 2.22
N ALA A 157 0.73 23.44 2.00
CA ALA A 157 1.75 22.40 2.11
C ALA A 157 1.30 21.19 1.28
N THR A 158 2.11 20.78 0.30
CA THR A 158 1.74 19.70 -0.64
C THR A 158 1.38 18.39 0.05
N TRP A 159 2.09 18.02 1.11
CA TRP A 159 1.84 16.76 1.83
C TRP A 159 0.50 16.75 2.57
N THR A 160 0.10 17.86 3.21
CA THR A 160 -1.18 17.92 3.94
C THR A 160 -2.34 17.94 2.96
N LEU A 161 -2.21 18.66 1.84
CA LEU A 161 -3.21 18.70 0.79
C LEU A 161 -3.43 17.29 0.20
N ALA A 162 -2.37 16.63 -0.25
CA ALA A 162 -2.45 15.29 -0.82
C ALA A 162 -3.05 14.27 0.16
N HIS A 163 -2.65 14.30 1.44
CA HIS A 163 -3.23 13.44 2.47
C HIS A 163 -4.72 13.73 2.69
N THR A 164 -5.12 15.00 2.75
CA THR A 164 -6.51 15.40 3.02
C THR A 164 -7.42 15.00 1.86
N ILE A 165 -6.98 15.22 0.61
CA ILE A 165 -7.69 14.75 -0.57
C ILE A 165 -7.78 13.22 -0.55
N ALA A 166 -6.68 12.52 -0.25
CA ALA A 166 -6.68 11.06 -0.22
C ALA A 166 -7.72 10.51 0.78
N ARG A 167 -7.80 11.09 1.98
CA ARG A 167 -8.82 10.78 2.99
C ARG A 167 -10.23 11.15 2.55
N GLY A 168 -10.39 12.22 1.76
CA GLY A 168 -11.69 12.67 1.25
C GLY A 168 -12.25 11.83 0.13
N VAL A 169 -11.40 11.21 -0.71
CA VAL A 169 -11.84 10.38 -1.84
C VAL A 169 -11.92 8.89 -1.54
N GLU A 170 -11.37 8.44 -0.40
CA GLU A 170 -11.40 7.04 0.00
C GLU A 170 -12.84 6.55 0.23
N ASN A 171 -13.09 5.30 -0.13
CA ASN A 171 -14.36 4.62 0.08
C ASN A 171 -14.14 3.10 0.06
N ASP A 172 -15.20 2.31 0.02
CA ASP A 172 -15.09 0.84 0.03
C ASP A 172 -14.47 0.28 -1.26
N GLU A 173 -14.67 0.93 -2.40
CA GLU A 173 -14.07 0.55 -3.69
C GLU A 173 -12.62 1.02 -3.80
N ASP A 174 -12.30 2.17 -3.20
CA ASP A 174 -11.01 2.87 -3.29
C ASP A 174 -10.41 3.09 -1.90
N VAL A 175 -9.62 2.11 -1.43
CA VAL A 175 -9.05 2.11 -0.08
C VAL A 175 -7.69 2.79 -0.08
N TYR A 176 -7.57 3.88 0.67
CA TYR A 176 -6.31 4.58 0.89
C TYR A 176 -5.38 3.76 1.81
N LEU A 177 -4.16 3.48 1.34
CA LEU A 177 -3.22 2.56 1.99
C LEU A 177 -2.04 3.26 2.66
N SER A 178 -1.39 4.20 1.96
CA SER A 178 -0.21 4.88 2.48
C SER A 178 0.05 6.21 1.76
N HIS A 179 0.91 7.02 2.37
CA HIS A 179 1.41 8.26 1.81
C HIS A 179 2.89 8.40 2.15
N THR A 180 3.69 8.80 1.16
CA THR A 180 5.13 9.01 1.29
C THR A 180 5.50 10.41 0.81
N ILE A 181 6.29 11.10 1.62
CA ILE A 181 6.96 12.35 1.27
C ILE A 181 8.32 12.00 0.69
N VAL A 182 8.63 12.49 -0.51
CA VAL A 182 9.87 12.21 -1.22
C VAL A 182 10.68 13.49 -1.33
N GLN A 183 11.82 13.51 -0.65
CA GLN A 183 12.80 14.59 -0.73
C GLN A 183 13.45 14.59 -2.11
N LEU A 184 13.29 15.67 -2.86
CA LEU A 184 13.89 15.85 -4.18
C LEU A 184 15.12 16.77 -4.09
N TYR A 185 15.89 16.84 -5.20
CA TYR A 185 17.03 17.74 -5.31
C TYR A 185 16.59 19.21 -5.18
N PRO A 186 17.25 20.04 -4.34
CA PRO A 186 16.85 21.43 -4.16
C PRO A 186 17.09 22.32 -5.41
N VAL A 187 16.06 22.47 -6.25
CA VAL A 187 16.09 23.34 -7.45
C VAL A 187 15.83 24.82 -7.11
N PRO A 188 16.20 25.80 -7.96
CA PRO A 188 16.05 27.23 -7.66
C PRO A 188 14.61 27.70 -7.43
N PHE A 189 13.64 27.04 -8.05
CA PHE A 189 12.23 27.41 -8.02
C PHE A 189 11.39 26.63 -7.01
N ARG A 190 12.04 25.88 -6.11
CA ARG A 190 11.39 25.13 -5.04
C ARG A 190 10.60 26.02 -4.08
N THR A 191 9.58 25.46 -3.43
CA THR A 191 9.18 25.92 -2.09
C THR A 191 10.23 25.46 -1.07
N LYS A 192 10.09 25.81 0.22
CA LYS A 192 11.16 25.65 1.22
C LYS A 192 11.84 24.27 1.24
N ASN A 193 11.08 23.18 1.04
CA ASN A 193 11.58 21.82 1.27
C ASN A 193 11.72 20.96 0.00
N CYS A 194 11.26 21.39 -1.18
CA CYS A 194 11.39 20.64 -2.45
C CYS A 194 11.01 19.15 -2.33
N VAL A 195 9.74 18.87 -2.03
CA VAL A 195 9.25 17.49 -1.82
C VAL A 195 8.13 17.14 -2.79
N GLY A 196 8.27 16.00 -3.46
CA GLY A 196 7.16 15.35 -4.16
C GLY A 196 6.42 14.42 -3.22
N ILE A 197 5.15 14.15 -3.50
CA ILE A 197 4.29 13.28 -2.69
C ILE A 197 3.82 12.11 -3.54
N VAL A 198 3.76 10.91 -2.96
CA VAL A 198 3.01 9.79 -3.53
C VAL A 198 2.00 9.28 -2.51
N VAL A 199 0.74 9.14 -2.93
CA VAL A 199 -0.30 8.42 -2.19
C VAL A 199 -0.62 7.10 -2.87
N GLU A 200 -0.90 6.08 -2.07
CA GLU A 200 -1.18 4.72 -2.53
C GLU A 200 -2.61 4.33 -2.19
N PHE A 201 -3.29 3.75 -3.18
CA PHE A 201 -4.62 3.17 -3.05
C PHE A 201 -4.66 1.73 -3.56
N ALA A 202 -5.59 0.96 -2.99
CA ALA A 202 -6.16 -0.20 -3.62
C ALA A 202 -7.53 0.20 -4.20
N SER A 203 -7.72 0.14 -5.51
CA SER A 203 -8.90 0.67 -6.19
C SER A 203 -9.56 -0.37 -7.10
N ARG A 204 -10.90 -0.44 -7.06
CA ARG A 204 -11.72 -1.10 -8.09
C ARG A 204 -12.12 -0.14 -9.21
N THR A 205 -11.96 1.17 -9.00
CA THR A 205 -12.30 2.21 -9.97
C THR A 205 -11.16 3.21 -10.25
N PRO A 206 -9.97 2.77 -10.71
CA PRO A 206 -8.77 3.62 -10.80
C PRO A 206 -8.99 4.96 -11.52
N ALA A 207 -9.69 4.94 -12.66
CA ALA A 207 -9.95 6.15 -13.44
C ALA A 207 -10.91 7.12 -12.72
N ALA A 208 -11.93 6.60 -12.03
CA ALA A 208 -12.86 7.41 -11.27
C ALA A 208 -12.18 8.00 -10.00
N LEU A 209 -11.37 7.19 -9.32
CA LEU A 209 -10.52 7.64 -8.21
C LEU A 209 -9.60 8.78 -8.65
N ALA A 210 -8.83 8.60 -9.74
CA ALA A 210 -7.95 9.61 -10.28
C ALA A 210 -8.71 10.90 -10.63
N SER A 211 -9.89 10.79 -11.24
CA SER A 211 -10.72 11.93 -11.60
C SER A 211 -11.20 12.72 -10.37
N ARG A 212 -11.66 12.03 -9.32
CA ARG A 212 -12.09 12.69 -8.07
C ARG A 212 -10.92 13.34 -7.33
N PHE A 213 -9.77 12.66 -7.29
CA PHE A 213 -8.55 13.19 -6.70
C PHE A 213 -8.10 14.47 -7.42
N LYS A 214 -8.05 14.42 -8.76
CA LYS A 214 -7.70 15.56 -9.61
C LYS A 214 -8.63 16.75 -9.39
N ALA A 215 -9.94 16.51 -9.33
CA ALA A 215 -10.91 17.60 -9.14
C ALA A 215 -10.68 18.37 -7.84
N LEU A 216 -10.46 17.67 -6.72
CA LEU A 216 -10.15 18.31 -5.43
C LEU A 216 -8.76 18.96 -5.42
N LEU A 217 -7.80 18.39 -6.16
CA LEU A 217 -6.48 18.99 -6.30
C LEU A 217 -6.54 20.32 -7.08
N GLU A 218 -7.30 20.36 -8.17
CA GLU A 218 -7.55 21.58 -8.95
C GLU A 218 -8.31 22.65 -8.14
N GLU A 219 -9.23 22.23 -7.28
CA GLU A 219 -9.99 23.16 -6.41
C GLU A 219 -9.11 23.82 -5.34
N HIS A 220 -8.16 23.07 -4.78
CA HIS A 220 -7.45 23.48 -3.56
C HIS A 220 -5.98 23.80 -3.75
N THR A 221 -5.38 23.50 -4.90
CA THR A 221 -4.00 23.90 -5.19
C THR A 221 -3.86 25.42 -5.24
N LEU A 222 -2.73 25.92 -4.73
CA LEU A 222 -2.36 27.33 -4.75
C LEU A 222 -1.37 27.67 -5.86
N SER A 223 -0.92 26.68 -6.62
CA SER A 223 0.10 26.82 -7.67
C SER A 223 -0.45 26.45 -9.04
N GLY A 224 -0.26 27.33 -10.03
CA GLY A 224 -0.56 27.07 -11.44
C GLY A 224 0.40 26.05 -12.08
N GLU A 225 1.44 25.63 -11.35
CA GLU A 225 2.50 24.75 -11.82
C GLU A 225 2.34 23.32 -11.29
N THR A 226 1.19 23.04 -10.67
CA THR A 226 0.85 21.75 -10.07
C THR A 226 1.06 20.59 -11.04
N GLY A 227 1.78 19.59 -10.56
CA GLY A 227 1.95 18.30 -11.21
C GLY A 227 1.08 17.23 -10.56
N MET A 228 0.48 16.39 -11.40
CA MET A 228 -0.20 15.18 -10.96
C MET A 228 0.06 14.06 -11.98
N ALA A 229 0.48 12.91 -11.48
CA ALA A 229 0.66 11.71 -12.28
C ALA A 229 0.04 10.50 -11.58
N VAL A 230 -0.47 9.55 -12.36
CA VAL A 230 -1.10 8.33 -11.83
C VAL A 230 -0.38 7.13 -12.42
N TYR A 231 0.04 6.20 -11.57
CA TYR A 231 0.60 4.92 -11.96
C TYR A 231 -0.30 3.77 -11.50
N THR A 232 -0.66 2.90 -12.42
CA THR A 232 -1.62 1.81 -12.20
C THR A 232 -1.01 0.41 -12.31
N GLY A 233 0.30 0.32 -12.52
CA GLY A 233 1.03 -0.95 -12.51
C GLY A 233 1.21 -1.48 -11.09
N PHE A 234 1.44 -2.79 -10.96
CA PHE A 234 1.67 -3.42 -9.65
C PHE A 234 3.01 -3.01 -9.03
N ASP A 235 4.07 -2.92 -9.84
CA ASP A 235 5.41 -2.52 -9.41
C ASP A 235 5.87 -1.28 -10.21
N PRO A 236 6.11 -0.12 -9.58
CA PRO A 236 6.61 1.09 -10.25
C PRO A 236 8.13 1.10 -10.45
N SER A 237 8.85 -0.01 -10.25
CA SER A 237 10.29 -0.10 -10.47
C SER A 237 10.78 0.41 -11.84
N PRO A 238 10.03 0.35 -12.96
CA PRO A 238 10.45 0.98 -14.22
C PRO A 238 10.66 2.50 -14.11
N LEU A 239 9.99 3.18 -13.16
CA LEU A 239 10.13 4.62 -12.92
C LEU A 239 11.29 4.96 -11.98
N ARG A 240 11.86 3.98 -11.26
CA ARG A 240 12.92 4.19 -10.26
C ARG A 240 14.13 4.94 -10.83
N PRO A 241 14.70 4.59 -12.01
CA PRO A 241 15.83 5.33 -12.56
C PRO A 241 15.54 6.80 -12.83
N PHE A 242 14.29 7.14 -13.19
CA PHE A 242 13.89 8.54 -13.38
C PHE A 242 13.82 9.28 -12.04
N GLY A 243 13.13 8.70 -11.06
CA GLY A 243 13.01 9.29 -9.72
C GLY A 243 14.37 9.51 -9.05
N GLU A 244 15.30 8.56 -9.21
CA GLU A 244 16.67 8.69 -8.72
C GLU A 244 17.43 9.85 -9.38
N ARG A 245 17.29 10.07 -10.70
CA ARG A 245 17.93 11.21 -11.35
C ARG A 245 17.40 12.54 -10.80
N VAL A 246 16.09 12.66 -10.61
CA VAL A 246 15.45 13.86 -10.02
C VAL A 246 15.87 14.08 -8.57
N LYS A 247 16.12 13.01 -7.80
CA LYS A 247 16.69 13.13 -6.44
C LYS A 247 18.15 13.60 -6.46
N ARG A 248 18.97 13.21 -7.45
CA ARG A 248 20.41 13.59 -7.55
C ARG A 248 20.65 14.99 -8.09
N GLY A 249 19.74 15.53 -8.91
CA GLY A 249 20.00 16.78 -9.61
C GLY A 249 18.81 17.32 -10.39
N GLU A 250 18.99 18.54 -10.89
CA GLU A 250 18.07 19.14 -11.85
C GLU A 250 18.15 18.37 -13.18
N ILE A 251 16.99 18.04 -13.74
CA ILE A 251 16.86 17.33 -15.03
C ILE A 251 16.20 18.22 -16.07
N ASP A 252 16.43 17.92 -17.36
CA ASP A 252 15.71 18.55 -18.46
C ASP A 252 14.23 18.14 -18.42
N PRO A 253 13.26 19.07 -18.35
CA PRO A 253 11.83 18.75 -18.39
C PRO A 253 11.44 17.91 -19.62
N GLY A 254 12.17 18.01 -20.73
CA GLY A 254 11.98 17.18 -21.92
C GLY A 254 12.20 15.68 -21.68
N GLU A 255 12.89 15.28 -20.61
CA GLU A 255 13.05 13.87 -20.22
C GLU A 255 11.74 13.23 -19.78
N LEU A 256 10.85 13.96 -19.12
CA LEU A 256 9.52 13.46 -18.75
C LEU A 256 8.75 13.03 -20.00
N GLY A 257 8.84 13.84 -21.07
CA GLY A 257 8.24 13.55 -22.37
C GLY A 257 8.87 12.36 -23.11
N ARG A 258 9.97 11.76 -22.61
CA ARG A 258 10.58 10.55 -23.15
C ARG A 258 10.20 9.29 -22.37
N LEU A 259 9.61 9.41 -21.19
CA LEU A 259 9.10 8.25 -20.46
C LEU A 259 7.95 7.61 -21.26
N ARG A 260 8.05 6.31 -21.47
CA ARG A 260 7.04 5.50 -22.15
C ARG A 260 6.73 4.34 -21.24
N ASP A 261 5.71 4.51 -20.41
CA ASP A 261 5.18 3.47 -19.54
C ASP A 261 3.66 3.43 -19.71
N PRO A 262 3.07 2.30 -20.14
CA PRO A 262 1.63 2.21 -20.39
C PRO A 262 0.79 2.32 -19.12
N CYS A 263 1.38 2.14 -17.94
CA CYS A 263 0.72 2.25 -16.66
C CYS A 263 0.78 3.66 -16.06
N LEU A 264 1.56 4.57 -16.67
CA LEU A 264 1.73 5.96 -16.23
C LEU A 264 0.85 6.92 -17.04
N ASP A 265 0.03 7.70 -16.34
CA ASP A 265 -0.77 8.79 -16.91
C ASP A 265 -0.35 10.14 -16.30
N LEU A 266 -0.24 11.17 -17.13
CA LEU A 266 0.08 12.55 -16.72
C LEU A 266 -1.22 13.37 -16.70
N CYS A 267 -1.81 13.50 -15.51
CA CYS A 267 -3.11 14.13 -15.34
C CYS A 267 -3.05 15.66 -15.23
N MET A 268 -1.94 16.21 -14.72
CA MET A 268 -1.66 17.64 -14.68
C MET A 268 -0.19 17.87 -15.04
N ALA A 269 0.06 18.58 -16.13
CA ALA A 269 1.38 18.73 -16.76
C ALA A 269 2.08 20.06 -16.42
N GLY A 270 1.80 20.63 -15.24
CA GLY A 270 2.59 21.74 -14.71
C GLY A 270 4.03 21.30 -14.40
N ARG A 271 4.88 22.23 -14.00
CA ARG A 271 6.29 21.96 -13.66
C ARG A 271 6.46 20.86 -12.61
N GLY A 272 5.54 20.78 -11.64
CA GLY A 272 5.50 19.72 -10.64
C GLY A 272 5.37 18.32 -11.23
N ALA A 273 5.03 18.15 -12.52
CA ALA A 273 4.86 16.82 -13.11
C ALA A 273 6.15 15.96 -13.03
N VAL A 274 7.32 16.61 -13.08
CA VAL A 274 8.61 15.92 -12.86
C VAL A 274 8.69 15.33 -11.46
N GLY A 275 8.40 16.13 -10.42
CA GLY A 275 8.45 15.66 -9.04
C GLY A 275 7.33 14.68 -8.71
N ALA A 276 6.15 14.87 -9.27
CA ALA A 276 5.02 13.93 -9.17
C ALA A 276 5.41 12.54 -9.68
N VAL A 277 5.97 12.43 -10.90
CA VAL A 277 6.42 11.14 -11.44
C VAL A 277 7.62 10.59 -10.66
N ALA A 278 8.56 11.45 -10.28
CA ALA A 278 9.74 11.05 -9.52
C ALA A 278 9.42 10.44 -8.16
N ALA A 279 8.32 10.87 -7.52
CA ALA A 279 7.91 10.38 -6.21
C ALA A 279 7.33 8.95 -6.24
N ILE A 280 6.64 8.58 -7.32
CA ILE A 280 5.93 7.30 -7.47
C ILE A 280 6.76 6.05 -7.09
N PRO A 281 7.99 5.85 -7.62
CA PRO A 281 8.76 4.63 -7.33
C PRO A 281 9.26 4.52 -5.89
N PHE A 282 9.13 5.57 -5.07
CA PHE A 282 9.53 5.57 -3.66
C PHE A 282 8.37 5.31 -2.69
N TYR A 283 7.18 4.94 -3.20
CA TYR A 283 6.04 4.60 -2.35
C TYR A 283 6.44 3.55 -1.29
N THR A 284 6.12 3.81 -0.02
CA THR A 284 6.50 2.97 1.14
C THR A 284 8.00 2.73 1.38
N ASP A 285 8.90 3.23 0.54
CA ASP A 285 10.36 3.23 0.73
C ASP A 285 10.77 4.47 1.53
N TYR A 286 10.28 4.57 2.78
CA TYR A 286 10.35 5.80 3.56
C TYR A 286 11.77 6.30 3.83
N GLU A 287 12.71 5.40 4.09
CA GLU A 287 14.09 5.77 4.39
C GLU A 287 14.74 6.43 3.16
N GLU A 288 14.59 5.81 1.99
CA GLU A 288 15.14 6.35 0.75
C GLU A 288 14.38 7.59 0.26
N ALA A 289 13.05 7.59 0.42
CA ALA A 289 12.20 8.72 0.07
C ALA A 289 12.65 9.99 0.80
N LEU A 290 12.94 9.89 2.10
CA LEU A 290 13.35 11.02 2.93
C LEU A 290 14.84 11.39 2.81
N ALA A 291 15.68 10.49 2.28
CA ALA A 291 17.09 10.77 2.09
C ALA A 291 17.30 11.93 1.12
N LEU A 292 18.07 12.94 1.53
CA LEU A 292 18.55 14.01 0.64
C LEU A 292 19.80 13.53 -0.09
N TRP A 293 19.81 13.64 -1.41
CA TRP A 293 20.92 13.23 -2.26
C TRP A 293 21.64 14.48 -2.77
N ASP A 294 22.46 15.10 -1.91
CA ASP A 294 23.13 16.39 -2.15
C ASP A 294 24.66 16.29 -2.30
N GLY A 295 25.21 15.09 -2.52
CA GLY A 295 26.65 14.84 -2.72
C GLY A 295 27.05 14.54 -4.18
N PRO A 296 28.34 14.69 -4.54
CA PRO A 296 28.85 14.15 -5.80
C PRO A 296 28.74 12.62 -5.76
N GLY A 297 27.97 12.06 -6.68
CA GLY A 297 27.82 10.60 -6.85
C GLY A 297 29.11 9.91 -7.25
#